data_AF-A0A4Q3AIH4-F1
#
_entry.id   AF-A0A4Q3AIH4-F1
#
_cell.length_a   1.000
_cell.length_b   1.000
_cell.length_c   1.000
_cell.angle_alpha   90.00
_cell.angle_beta   90.00
_cell.angle_gamma   90.00
#
_symmetry.space_group_name_H-M   'P 1'
#
loop_
_entity.id
_entity.type
_entity.pdbx_description
1 polymer ?
#
loop_
_entity_poly.entity_id
_entity_poly.type
_entity_poly.pdbx_seq_one_letter_code
_entity_poly.pdbx_strand_id
1 'polypeptide(L)'
;MADIPNTQPDSRQTTILDAPDRMISVRDLFGIDVDMECPAFSEADERVPDLDPAYVFDGDTTLAILAGFAHNRRVMVQGYHGTGKSTHIEQVAARLNWPCIRINLDAHISRIDLIGRDAIVLKDGQQITEFREGLLPWALQTPTALVF
;
A
#
# COMPACT_ATOMS: atom_id res chain seq x y z
N MET A 1 19.01 17.06 -2.69
CA MET A 1 17.74 16.34 -2.54
C MET A 1 18.02 14.91 -2.90
N ALA A 2 17.99 14.00 -1.93
CA ALA A 2 18.09 12.59 -2.25
C ALA A 2 16.76 12.19 -2.86
N ASP A 3 16.77 11.80 -4.13
CA ASP A 3 15.64 11.10 -4.76
C ASP A 3 15.52 9.75 -4.04
N ILE A 4 14.67 9.70 -3.04
CA ILE A 4 14.28 8.45 -2.40
C ILE A 4 13.28 7.83 -3.38
N PRO A 5 13.63 6.71 -4.04
CA PRO A 5 12.65 5.98 -4.82
C PRO A 5 11.53 5.61 -3.86
N ASN A 6 10.28 5.91 -4.21
CA ASN A 6 9.06 5.60 -3.46
C ASN A 6 8.53 6.62 -2.43
N THR A 7 9.06 7.85 -2.35
CA THR A 7 8.47 8.93 -1.51
C THR A 7 7.90 10.11 -2.30
N GLN A 8 8.07 10.12 -3.62
CA GLN A 8 7.45 11.14 -4.48
C GLN A 8 6.19 10.55 -5.12
N PRO A 9 4.99 11.10 -4.83
CA PRO A 9 3.75 10.75 -5.52
C PRO A 9 3.70 11.39 -6.93
N ASP A 10 4.82 11.35 -7.67
CA ASP A 10 4.88 11.76 -9.08
C ASP A 10 4.43 10.61 -10.01
N SER A 11 4.28 9.40 -9.46
CA SER A 11 3.34 8.39 -9.95
C SER A 11 1.92 8.89 -9.69
N ARG A 12 0.97 8.70 -10.61
CA ARG A 12 -0.36 9.36 -10.69
C ARG A 12 -1.01 9.79 -9.36
N GLN A 13 -1.64 10.99 -9.30
CA GLN A 13 -2.34 11.46 -8.08
C GLN A 13 -3.41 10.48 -7.55
N THR A 14 -3.93 9.59 -8.38
CA THR A 14 -4.93 8.58 -8.01
C THR A 14 -4.50 7.18 -8.46
N THR A 15 -5.13 6.16 -7.90
CA THR A 15 -5.06 4.77 -8.38
C THR A 15 -5.84 4.61 -9.69
N ILE A 16 -5.59 3.52 -10.44
CA ILE A 16 -6.37 3.19 -11.65
C ILE A 16 -7.86 3.01 -11.34
N LEU A 17 -8.18 2.31 -10.25
CA LEU A 17 -9.54 2.07 -9.77
C LEU A 17 -9.72 2.70 -8.38
N ASP A 18 -10.90 3.28 -8.14
CA ASP A 18 -11.20 3.98 -6.89
C ASP A 18 -11.59 3.03 -5.74
N ALA A 19 -11.95 1.78 -6.06
CA ALA A 19 -12.28 0.73 -5.11
C ALA A 19 -12.06 -0.67 -5.71
N PRO A 20 -11.82 -1.71 -4.88
CA PRO A 20 -11.78 -3.09 -5.33
C PRO A 20 -13.10 -3.49 -6.00
N ASP A 21 -13.03 -4.19 -7.12
CA ASP A 21 -14.18 -4.55 -7.97
C ASP A 21 -14.45 -6.06 -8.00
N ARG A 22 -13.67 -6.85 -7.26
CA ARG A 22 -13.80 -8.31 -7.17
C ARG A 22 -13.70 -8.80 -5.74
N MET A 23 -14.35 -9.92 -5.47
CA MET A 23 -14.14 -10.75 -4.28
C MET A 23 -13.47 -12.05 -4.73
N ILE A 24 -12.37 -12.42 -4.07
CA ILE A 24 -11.58 -13.59 -4.43
C ILE A 24 -11.53 -14.56 -3.24
N SER A 25 -11.78 -15.84 -3.52
CA SER A 25 -11.65 -16.95 -2.56
C SER A 25 -10.21 -17.06 -2.05
N VAL A 26 -10.05 -16.96 -0.73
CA VAL A 26 -8.75 -17.11 -0.06
C VAL A 26 -8.20 -18.52 -0.24
N ARG A 27 -9.11 -19.52 -0.24
CA ARG A 27 -8.78 -20.92 -0.50
C ARG A 27 -8.14 -21.11 -1.87
N ASP A 28 -8.75 -20.54 -2.90
CA ASP A 28 -8.29 -20.75 -4.27
C ASP A 28 -7.02 -19.97 -4.58
N LEU A 29 -6.89 -18.76 -4.06
CA LEU A 29 -5.76 -17.88 -4.36
C LEU A 29 -4.52 -18.15 -3.48
N PHE A 30 -4.71 -18.50 -2.21
CA PHE A 30 -3.62 -18.70 -1.24
C PHE A 30 -3.44 -20.15 -0.79
N GLY A 31 -4.35 -21.06 -1.16
CA GLY A 31 -4.28 -22.46 -0.75
C GLY A 31 -4.60 -22.70 0.73
N ILE A 32 -5.23 -21.73 1.40
CA ILE A 32 -5.55 -21.81 2.83
C ILE A 32 -7.00 -22.29 2.98
N ASP A 33 -7.20 -23.42 3.67
CA ASP A 33 -8.51 -24.04 3.88
C ASP A 33 -9.39 -23.22 4.84
N VAL A 34 -9.94 -22.12 4.34
CA VAL A 34 -10.91 -21.26 5.04
C VAL A 34 -12.04 -20.88 4.10
N ASP A 35 -13.22 -20.60 4.67
CA ASP A 35 -14.36 -20.03 3.96
C ASP A 35 -14.34 -18.50 4.10
N MET A 36 -13.41 -17.86 3.39
CA MET A 36 -13.18 -16.42 3.40
C MET A 36 -12.97 -15.93 1.98
N GLU A 37 -13.56 -14.77 1.66
CA GLU A 37 -13.26 -14.01 0.46
C GLU A 37 -12.56 -12.70 0.83
N CYS A 38 -11.70 -12.21 -0.06
CA CYS A 38 -10.97 -10.95 0.11
C CYS A 38 -11.22 -10.04 -1.09
N PRO A 39 -11.45 -8.72 -0.87
CA PRO A 39 -11.55 -7.76 -1.97
C PRO A 39 -10.24 -7.67 -2.74
N ALA A 40 -10.34 -7.57 -4.06
CA ALA A 40 -9.20 -7.49 -4.98
C ALA A 40 -9.53 -6.57 -6.16
N PHE A 41 -8.49 -6.11 -6.85
CA PHE A 41 -8.61 -5.32 -8.07
C PHE A 41 -8.49 -6.19 -9.32
N SER A 42 -9.29 -5.89 -10.34
CA SER A 42 -9.18 -6.49 -11.66
C SER A 42 -7.95 -6.05 -12.45
N GLU A 43 -7.51 -4.82 -12.21
CA GLU A 43 -6.39 -4.17 -12.88
C GLU A 43 -5.33 -3.76 -11.85
N ALA A 44 -4.06 -4.05 -12.16
CA ALA A 44 -2.94 -3.68 -11.31
C ALA A 44 -2.49 -2.23 -11.57
N ASP A 45 -2.49 -1.42 -10.51
CA ASP A 45 -1.82 -0.11 -10.51
C ASP A 45 -0.30 -0.26 -10.59
N GLU A 46 0.41 0.80 -10.99
CA GLU A 46 1.88 0.81 -11.03
C GLU A 46 2.54 0.58 -9.67
N ARG A 47 1.80 0.78 -8.58
CA ARG A 47 2.24 0.56 -7.20
C ARG A 47 1.94 -0.84 -6.67
N VAL A 48 1.38 -1.73 -7.48
CA VAL A 48 1.23 -3.15 -7.11
C VAL A 48 2.63 -3.78 -7.11
N PRO A 49 3.05 -4.48 -6.03
CA PRO A 49 4.34 -5.14 -6.00
C PRO A 49 4.47 -6.24 -7.05
N ASP A 50 5.71 -6.55 -7.44
CA ASP A 50 5.98 -7.66 -8.35
C ASP A 50 5.50 -9.00 -7.77
N LEU A 51 4.78 -9.76 -8.59
CA LEU A 51 4.30 -11.09 -8.21
C LEU A 51 5.43 -12.12 -8.28
N ASP A 52 5.65 -12.82 -7.17
CA ASP A 52 6.43 -14.05 -7.14
C ASP A 52 5.49 -15.28 -7.10
N PRO A 53 5.36 -16.03 -8.22
CA PRO A 53 4.50 -17.21 -8.27
C PRO A 53 5.04 -18.38 -7.43
N ALA A 54 6.32 -18.36 -7.04
CA ALA A 54 6.94 -19.40 -6.21
C ALA A 54 6.87 -19.10 -4.71
N TYR A 55 6.32 -17.95 -4.31
CA TYR A 55 6.23 -17.56 -2.91
C TYR A 55 5.36 -18.54 -2.10
N VAL A 56 5.87 -18.96 -0.94
CA VAL A 56 5.20 -19.89 -0.03
C VAL A 56 4.63 -19.10 1.16
N PHE A 57 3.32 -19.15 1.33
CA PHE A 57 2.63 -18.47 2.42
C PHE A 57 2.62 -19.27 3.72
N ASP A 58 3.00 -18.62 4.81
CA ASP A 58 2.54 -18.99 6.14
C ASP A 58 1.04 -18.65 6.30
N GLY A 59 0.23 -19.64 6.66
CA GLY A 59 -1.24 -19.53 6.68
C GLY A 59 -1.75 -18.49 7.68
N ASP A 60 -1.27 -18.56 8.93
CA ASP A 60 -1.72 -17.69 10.02
C ASP A 60 -1.39 -16.22 9.74
N THR A 61 -0.16 -15.94 9.29
CA THR A 61 0.28 -14.59 8.90
C THR A 61 -0.56 -14.07 7.72
N THR A 62 -0.83 -14.92 6.74
CA THR A 62 -1.64 -14.56 5.57
C THR A 62 -3.06 -14.20 5.96
N LEU A 63 -3.72 -15.01 6.81
CA LEU A 63 -5.07 -14.73 7.28
C LEU A 63 -5.15 -13.41 8.07
N ALA A 64 -4.15 -13.12 8.90
CA ALA A 64 -4.08 -11.85 9.61
C ALA A 64 -3.98 -10.65 8.64
N ILE A 65 -3.13 -10.75 7.62
CA ILE A 65 -2.99 -9.71 6.58
C ILE A 65 -4.27 -9.56 5.77
N LEU A 66 -4.88 -10.67 5.35
CA LEU A 66 -6.14 -10.68 4.58
C LEU A 66 -7.31 -10.07 5.37
N ALA A 67 -7.37 -10.29 6.68
CA ALA A 67 -8.34 -9.61 7.55
C ALA A 67 -8.12 -8.09 7.57
N GLY A 68 -6.87 -7.63 7.41
CA GLY A 68 -6.52 -6.23 7.20
C GLY A 68 -7.16 -5.66 5.93
N PHE A 69 -6.92 -6.31 4.79
CA PHE A 69 -7.50 -5.92 3.50
C PHE A 69 -9.03 -6.00 3.47
N ALA A 70 -9.61 -7.09 3.96
CA ALA A 70 -11.06 -7.33 3.89
C ALA A 70 -11.89 -6.47 4.84
N HIS A 71 -11.31 -6.04 5.96
CA HIS A 71 -12.06 -5.36 7.03
C HIS A 71 -11.46 -4.02 7.46
N ASN A 72 -10.54 -3.47 6.67
CA ASN A 72 -9.82 -2.22 6.96
C ASN A 72 -9.24 -2.22 8.40
N ARG A 73 -8.57 -3.32 8.76
CA ARG A 73 -7.96 -3.52 10.09
C ARG A 73 -6.47 -3.22 10.00
N ARG A 74 -5.95 -2.60 11.06
CA ARG A 74 -4.51 -2.38 11.23
C ARG A 74 -3.90 -3.71 11.67
N VAL A 75 -2.94 -4.21 10.88
CA VAL A 75 -2.27 -5.48 11.13
C VAL A 75 -0.82 -5.20 11.51
N MET A 76 -0.35 -5.89 12.55
CA MET A 76 1.05 -5.84 12.97
C MET A 76 1.66 -7.23 12.78
N VAL A 77 2.64 -7.35 11.89
CA VAL A 77 3.39 -8.58 11.66
C VAL A 77 4.73 -8.49 12.38
N GLN A 78 4.96 -9.37 13.35
CA GLN A 78 6.17 -9.37 14.18
C GLN A 78 7.02 -10.61 13.93
N GLY A 79 8.35 -10.45 13.97
CA GLY A 79 9.31 -11.54 13.77
C GLY A 79 10.73 -11.02 13.60
N TYR A 80 11.71 -11.92 13.67
CA TYR A 80 13.13 -11.57 13.52
C TYR A 80 13.45 -10.86 12.20
N HIS A 81 14.56 -10.13 12.16
CA HIS A 81 15.03 -9.50 10.93
C HIS A 81 15.35 -10.58 9.87
N GLY A 82 15.05 -10.30 8.60
CA GLY A 82 15.32 -11.22 7.50
C GLY A 82 14.34 -12.39 7.33
N THR A 83 13.26 -12.48 8.12
CA THR A 83 12.26 -13.56 8.00
C THR A 83 11.17 -13.29 6.94
N GLY A 84 11.40 -12.34 6.01
CA GLY A 84 10.47 -12.10 4.90
C GLY A 84 9.17 -11.35 5.22
N LYS A 85 9.03 -10.70 6.39
CA LYS A 85 7.79 -10.01 6.80
C LYS A 85 7.22 -9.03 5.77
N SER A 86 8.07 -8.11 5.27
CA SER A 86 7.66 -7.12 4.27
C SER A 86 7.27 -7.81 2.96
N THR A 87 8.08 -8.76 2.51
CA THR A 87 7.80 -9.56 1.31
C THR A 87 6.50 -10.34 1.43
N HIS A 88 6.16 -10.84 2.62
CA HIS A 88 4.88 -11.53 2.85
C HIS A 88 3.70 -10.61 2.57
N ILE A 89 3.73 -9.38 3.09
CA ILE A 89 2.69 -8.37 2.85
C ILE A 89 2.65 -7.99 1.37
N GLU A 90 3.80 -7.75 0.75
CA GLU A 90 3.92 -7.42 -0.68
C GLU A 90 3.35 -8.53 -1.56
N GLN A 91 3.60 -9.80 -1.23
CA GLN A 91 3.11 -10.95 -1.99
C GLN A 91 1.62 -11.24 -1.81
N VAL A 92 1.04 -10.84 -0.66
CA VAL A 92 -0.43 -10.79 -0.50
C VAL A 92 -1.01 -9.68 -1.36
N ALA A 93 -0.44 -8.47 -1.31
CA ALA A 93 -0.90 -7.33 -2.10
C ALA A 93 -0.82 -7.62 -3.61
N ALA A 94 0.28 -8.20 -4.08
CA ALA A 94 0.48 -8.59 -5.49
C ALA A 94 -0.59 -9.57 -5.98
N ARG A 95 -0.98 -10.56 -5.16
CA ARG A 95 -2.01 -11.55 -5.52
C ARG A 95 -3.42 -10.96 -5.60
N LEU A 96 -3.67 -9.91 -4.83
CA LEU A 96 -4.95 -9.20 -4.82
C LEU A 96 -4.95 -7.96 -5.74
N ASN A 97 -3.85 -7.68 -6.45
CA ASN A 97 -3.61 -6.45 -7.21
C ASN A 97 -3.79 -5.16 -6.39
N TRP A 98 -3.48 -5.19 -5.10
CA TRP A 98 -3.58 -3.98 -4.27
C TRP A 98 -2.35 -3.09 -4.43
N PRO A 99 -2.54 -1.78 -4.69
CA PRO A 99 -1.47 -0.80 -4.56
C PRO A 99 -0.86 -0.88 -3.16
N CYS A 100 0.47 -0.97 -3.07
CA CYS A 100 1.17 -1.13 -1.80
C CYS A 100 2.39 -0.22 -1.73
N ILE A 101 2.39 0.71 -0.78
CA ILE A 101 3.51 1.63 -0.55
C ILE A 101 4.18 1.29 0.77
N ARG A 102 5.50 1.13 0.70
CA ARG A 102 6.34 0.92 1.86
C ARG A 102 7.00 2.22 2.29
N ILE A 103 6.88 2.52 3.58
CA ILE A 103 7.44 3.71 4.23
C ILE A 103 8.48 3.24 5.24
N ASN A 104 9.75 3.50 4.96
CA ASN A 104 10.79 3.24 5.96
C ASN A 104 10.75 4.34 7.03
N LEU A 105 10.46 3.95 8.28
CA LEU A 105 10.48 4.87 9.42
C LEU A 105 11.90 5.06 9.96
N ASP A 106 12.77 5.69 9.16
CA ASP A 106 14.15 6.02 9.53
C ASP A 106 14.35 7.51 9.83
N ALA A 107 15.58 7.91 10.15
CA ALA A 107 15.88 9.29 10.55
C ALA A 107 15.61 10.35 9.46
N HIS A 108 15.43 9.95 8.20
CA HIS A 108 15.17 10.87 7.10
C HIS A 108 13.67 11.17 6.91
N ILE A 109 12.75 10.33 7.42
CA ILE A 109 11.32 10.61 7.29
C ILE A 109 10.92 11.75 8.22
N SER A 110 10.26 12.77 7.68
CA SER A 110 9.78 13.91 8.46
C SER A 110 8.26 13.96 8.55
N ARG A 111 7.75 14.79 9.47
CA ARG A 111 6.32 15.10 9.54
C ARG A 111 5.79 15.69 8.23
N ILE A 112 6.61 16.44 7.51
CA ILE A 112 6.22 17.06 6.24
C ILE A 112 5.97 15.98 5.18
N ASP A 113 6.77 14.92 5.16
CA ASP A 113 6.60 13.82 4.19
C ASP A 113 5.32 13.01 4.48
N LEU A 114 4.99 12.82 5.76
CA LEU A 114 3.82 12.06 6.17
C LEU A 114 2.52 12.85 6.14
N ILE A 115 2.53 14.11 6.58
CA ILE A 115 1.32 14.94 6.73
C ILE A 115 1.17 15.94 5.60
N GLY A 116 2.26 16.53 5.13
CA GLY A 116 2.25 17.61 4.13
C GLY A 116 2.66 18.96 4.72
N ARG A 117 2.60 19.99 3.86
CA ARG A 117 2.93 21.37 4.20
C ARG A 117 2.21 22.35 3.29
N ASP A 118 2.06 23.59 3.75
CA ASP A 118 1.73 24.71 2.88
C ASP A 118 2.90 25.01 1.93
N ALA A 119 2.59 25.14 0.65
CA ALA A 119 3.55 25.48 -0.39
C ALA A 119 3.03 26.67 -1.21
N ILE A 120 3.93 27.57 -1.58
CA ILE A 120 3.62 28.64 -2.53
C ILE A 120 3.76 28.05 -3.94
N VAL A 121 2.67 28.08 -4.70
CA VAL A 121 2.64 27.65 -6.10
C VAL A 121 2.21 28.81 -6.98
N LEU A 122 2.68 28.81 -8.23
CA LEU A 122 2.22 29.77 -9.23
C LEU A 122 1.03 29.17 -9.97
N LYS A 123 -0.12 29.84 -9.89
CA LYS A 123 -1.32 29.51 -10.66
C LYS A 123 -1.76 30.76 -11.41
N ASP A 124 -1.85 30.67 -12.73
CA ASP A 124 -2.20 31.79 -13.62
C ASP A 124 -1.34 33.05 -13.39
N GLY A 125 -0.04 32.84 -13.09
CA GLY A 125 0.92 33.92 -12.82
C GLY A 125 0.80 34.57 -11.44
N GLN A 126 -0.12 34.12 -10.58
CA GLN A 126 -0.28 34.61 -9.21
C GLN A 126 0.31 33.62 -8.20
N GLN A 127 0.98 34.15 -7.16
CA GLN A 127 1.44 33.35 -6.03
C GLN A 127 0.26 33.03 -5.13
N ILE A 128 -0.09 31.75 -5.03
CA ILE A 128 -1.12 31.26 -4.12
C ILE A 128 -0.50 30.27 -3.14
N THR A 129 -1.06 30.21 -1.93
CA THR A 129 -0.69 29.21 -0.92
C THR A 129 -1.63 28.02 -1.06
N GLU A 130 -1.07 26.83 -1.28
CA GLU A 130 -1.82 25.58 -1.38
C GLU A 130 -1.21 24.54 -0.42
N PHE A 131 -2.07 23.77 0.25
CA PHE A 131 -1.60 22.66 1.06
C PHE A 131 -1.20 21.51 0.16
N ARG A 132 0.08 21.14 0.16
CA ARG A 132 0.56 19.92 -0.50
C ARG A 132 0.50 18.78 0.50
N GLU A 133 -0.38 17.83 0.22
CA GLU A 133 -0.57 16.64 1.05
C GLU A 133 0.70 15.80 1.13
N GLY A 134 0.95 15.25 2.32
CA GLY A 134 1.91 14.18 2.52
C GLY A 134 1.30 12.81 2.22
N LEU A 135 2.05 11.76 2.52
CA LEU A 135 1.67 10.40 2.14
C LEU A 135 0.44 9.85 2.89
N LEU A 136 0.24 10.24 4.16
CA LEU A 136 -0.89 9.74 4.94
C LEU A 136 -2.24 10.32 4.49
N PRO A 137 -2.42 11.65 4.30
CA PRO A 137 -3.67 12.17 3.74
C PRO A 137 -4.00 11.60 2.36
N TRP A 138 -2.99 11.43 1.51
CA TRP A 138 -3.15 10.84 0.18
C TRP A 138 -3.63 9.38 0.26
N ALA A 139 -3.01 8.55 1.12
CA ALA A 139 -3.38 7.15 1.27
C ALA A 139 -4.72 6.94 1.99
N LEU A 140 -5.23 7.94 2.70
CA LEU A 140 -6.60 7.92 3.24
C LEU A 140 -7.66 8.12 2.16
N GLN A 141 -7.29 8.71 1.02
CA GLN A 141 -8.19 9.03 -0.09
C GLN A 141 -8.09 8.02 -1.24
N THR A 142 -7.06 7.17 -1.23
CA THR A 142 -6.82 6.15 -2.26
C THR A 142 -6.83 4.75 -1.64
N PRO A 143 -7.33 3.73 -2.34
CA PRO A 143 -7.31 2.36 -1.84
C PRO A 143 -5.88 1.77 -1.95
N THR A 144 -5.02 2.15 -1.01
CA THR A 144 -3.61 1.78 -0.98
C THR A 144 -3.23 1.16 0.38
N ALA A 145 -2.55 0.02 0.35
CA ALA A 145 -1.93 -0.55 1.55
C ALA A 145 -0.66 0.24 1.91
N LEU A 146 -0.62 0.78 3.13
CA LEU A 146 0.59 1.38 3.69
C LEU A 146 1.30 0.39 4.61
N VAL A 147 2.58 0.15 4.33
CA VAL A 147 3.45 -0.75 5.10
C VAL A 147 4.56 0.07 5.74
N PHE A 148 4.74 -0.07 7.05
CA PHE A 148 5.78 0.61 7.83
C PHE A 148 6.90 -0.36 8.23
#